data_AF-A0A2U8HAT5-F1
#
_entry.id   AF-A0A2U8HAT5-F1
#
_cell.length_a   1.000
_cell.length_b   1.000
_cell.length_c   1.000
_cell.angle_alpha   90.00
_cell.angle_beta   90.00
_cell.angle_gamma   90.00
#
_symmetry.space_group_name_H-M   'P 1'
#
loop_
_entity.id
_entity.type
_entity.pdbx_description
1 polymer ?
#
loop_
_entity_poly.entity_id
_entity_poly.type
_entity_poly.pdbx_seq_one_letter_code
_entity_poly.pdbx_strand_id
1 'polypeptide(L)'
;MLRAVFFLVLLLAAPLLRAEPPAPSDGAREPGTLCSPGAFGSVHCIRPSYFVHDTCEALEELALRNGLDPGFFARLIWQESRFNPNALSPANAQGIAQFIPSTAKLRGLKDPYNPAEALEYSAQYLGELTRRYGNQGLAAVAYNGGEARADGLMSRRGGLARETINYVAIITGLAAETWRDTPPETHDFRLQGEKPFQQACHELARERKLTKYPEARPPLHPWGVQIAFGTTQDRALAQFRRRAKACSGPIGGEQPELVWQKSRASPRGGYWMARIGRDGRSAAANLCAELRQSGCICAVYRNS
;
A
#
# COMPACT_ATOMS: atom_id res chain seq x y z
N MET A 1 -0.12 -81.20 14.42
CA MET A 1 0.13 -80.13 13.43
C MET A 1 -0.81 -78.97 13.77
N LEU A 2 -0.28 -77.92 14.39
CA LEU A 2 -1.04 -76.81 14.95
C LEU A 2 -1.34 -75.76 13.85
N ARG A 3 -2.62 -75.48 13.57
CA ARG A 3 -3.01 -74.39 12.67
C ARG A 3 -3.06 -73.07 13.46
N ALA A 4 -2.13 -72.16 13.16
CA ALA A 4 -2.14 -70.81 13.71
C ALA A 4 -3.21 -69.95 12.99
N VAL A 5 -4.08 -69.32 13.77
CA VAL A 5 -5.07 -68.34 13.31
C VAL A 5 -4.43 -66.96 13.39
N PHE A 6 -4.22 -66.31 12.24
CA PHE A 6 -3.76 -64.92 12.16
C PHE A 6 -4.95 -63.98 12.40
N PHE A 7 -4.92 -63.23 13.51
CA PHE A 7 -5.81 -62.10 13.73
C PHE A 7 -5.25 -60.86 13.03
N LEU A 8 -5.94 -60.39 12.00
CA LEU A 8 -5.68 -59.12 11.34
C LEU A 8 -6.26 -57.99 12.20
N VAL A 9 -5.41 -57.22 12.88
CA VAL A 9 -5.82 -56.01 13.60
C VAL A 9 -5.87 -54.85 12.60
N LEU A 10 -7.09 -54.44 12.21
CA LEU A 10 -7.30 -53.18 11.50
C LEU A 10 -7.11 -52.01 12.49
N LEU A 11 -6.03 -51.25 12.32
CA LEU A 11 -5.85 -49.95 12.95
C LEU A 11 -6.66 -48.91 12.15
N LEU A 12 -7.84 -48.57 12.64
CA LEU A 12 -8.61 -47.41 12.15
C LEU A 12 -7.89 -46.13 12.58
N ALA A 13 -7.21 -45.47 11.64
CA ALA A 13 -6.73 -44.11 11.82
C ALA A 13 -7.93 -43.17 11.84
N ALA A 14 -8.33 -42.72 13.03
CA ALA A 14 -9.33 -41.66 13.18
C ALA A 14 -8.79 -40.36 12.55
N PRO A 15 -9.57 -39.64 11.73
CA PRO A 15 -9.13 -38.35 11.24
C PRO A 15 -8.96 -37.41 12.44
N LEU A 16 -7.79 -36.77 12.53
CA LEU A 16 -7.59 -35.64 13.43
C LEU A 16 -8.57 -34.55 13.01
N LEU A 17 -9.69 -34.42 13.73
CA LEU A 17 -10.58 -33.28 13.61
C LEU A 17 -9.74 -32.03 13.87
N ARG A 18 -9.48 -31.27 12.81
CA ARG A 18 -9.01 -29.89 12.92
C ARG A 18 -10.13 -29.15 13.66
N ALA A 19 -9.85 -28.70 14.88
CA ALA A 19 -10.79 -27.85 15.59
C ALA A 19 -10.99 -26.59 14.74
N GLU A 20 -12.19 -26.44 14.15
CA GLU A 20 -12.61 -25.16 13.60
C GLU A 20 -12.55 -24.12 14.73
N PRO A 21 -11.97 -22.95 14.49
CA PRO A 21 -12.01 -21.88 15.49
C PRO A 21 -13.48 -21.59 15.81
N PRO A 22 -13.83 -21.39 17.09
CA PRO A 22 -15.22 -21.16 17.48
C PRO A 22 -15.77 -19.96 16.71
N ALA A 23 -16.97 -20.13 16.14
CA ALA A 23 -17.70 -19.01 15.55
C ALA A 23 -17.86 -17.90 16.61
N PRO A 24 -17.57 -16.63 16.28
CA PRO A 24 -17.67 -15.56 17.25
C PRO A 24 -19.12 -15.42 17.71
N SER A 25 -19.34 -15.63 19.01
CA SER A 25 -20.60 -15.35 19.68
C SER A 25 -20.93 -13.86 19.53
N ASP A 26 -22.17 -13.55 19.14
CA ASP A 26 -22.69 -12.18 19.11
C ASP A 26 -22.41 -11.49 20.45
N GLY A 27 -21.63 -10.40 20.45
CA GLY A 27 -21.51 -9.55 21.64
C GLY A 27 -20.22 -8.76 21.90
N ALA A 28 -19.24 -8.72 20.99
CA ALA A 28 -18.26 -7.63 20.82
C ALA A 28 -17.14 -8.13 19.89
N ARG A 29 -16.92 -7.44 18.77
CA ARG A 29 -15.74 -7.73 17.92
C ARG A 29 -14.47 -7.42 18.72
N GLU A 30 -13.43 -8.23 18.53
CA GLU A 30 -12.11 -7.98 19.11
C GLU A 30 -11.70 -6.50 18.88
N PRO A 31 -11.26 -5.76 19.91
CA PRO A 31 -10.79 -4.39 19.74
C PRO A 31 -9.75 -4.28 18.63
N GLY A 32 -9.95 -3.35 17.70
CA GLY A 32 -9.09 -3.20 16.51
C GLY A 32 -9.48 -4.09 15.33
N THR A 33 -10.60 -4.82 15.38
CA THR A 33 -11.18 -5.46 14.18
C THR A 33 -11.59 -4.40 13.17
N LEU A 34 -11.09 -4.52 11.95
CA LEU A 34 -11.39 -3.61 10.84
C LEU A 34 -12.21 -4.36 9.79
N CYS A 35 -13.35 -3.80 9.41
CA CYS A 35 -14.27 -4.41 8.45
C CYS A 35 -14.39 -3.58 7.18
N SER A 36 -14.60 -4.26 6.05
CA SER A 36 -14.96 -3.63 4.79
C SER A 36 -16.40 -3.09 4.86
N PRO A 37 -16.76 -2.08 4.05
CA PRO A 37 -18.12 -1.57 3.98
C PRO A 37 -19.09 -2.55 3.28
N GLY A 38 -18.59 -3.59 2.60
CA GLY A 38 -19.42 -4.46 1.78
C GLY A 38 -19.94 -3.73 0.53
N ALA A 39 -19.18 -2.74 0.05
CA ALA A 39 -19.56 -1.91 -1.09
C ALA A 39 -19.79 -2.73 -2.37
N PHE A 40 -19.16 -3.89 -2.48
CA PHE A 40 -19.26 -4.78 -3.64
C PHE A 40 -19.73 -6.20 -3.29
N GLY A 41 -20.43 -6.35 -2.16
CA GLY A 41 -21.03 -7.62 -1.76
C GLY A 41 -20.85 -7.93 -0.28
N SER A 42 -19.99 -8.90 0.05
CA SER A 42 -19.77 -9.39 1.41
C SER A 42 -18.96 -8.39 2.25
N VAL A 43 -19.35 -8.28 3.52
CA VAL A 43 -18.53 -7.64 4.53
C VAL A 43 -17.46 -8.62 4.99
N HIS A 44 -16.20 -8.21 4.88
CA HIS A 44 -15.07 -8.93 5.42
C HIS A 44 -14.55 -8.20 6.65
N CYS A 45 -14.21 -8.93 7.71
CA CYS A 45 -13.62 -8.35 8.91
C CYS A 45 -12.27 -9.01 9.18
N ILE A 46 -11.24 -8.20 9.37
CA ILE A 46 -9.89 -8.65 9.72
C ILE A 46 -9.65 -8.35 11.19
N ARG A 47 -9.55 -9.42 11.99
CA ARG A 47 -9.26 -9.34 13.42
C ARG A 47 -7.75 -9.30 13.65
N PRO A 48 -7.25 -8.50 14.60
CA PRO A 48 -5.81 -8.46 14.91
C PRO A 48 -5.24 -9.84 15.28
N SER A 49 -5.91 -10.61 16.15
CA SER A 49 -5.46 -11.93 16.58
C SER A 49 -5.51 -13.01 15.47
N TYR A 50 -6.35 -12.82 14.46
CA TYR A 50 -6.52 -13.73 13.32
C TYR A 50 -6.07 -13.11 11.99
N PHE A 51 -5.22 -12.08 12.03
CA PHE A 51 -4.94 -11.26 10.84
C PHE A 51 -4.59 -12.08 9.61
N VAL A 52 -3.68 -13.06 9.75
CA VAL A 52 -3.23 -13.90 8.61
C VAL A 52 -4.40 -14.70 8.03
N HIS A 53 -5.16 -15.35 8.89
CA HIS A 53 -6.31 -16.16 8.49
C HIS A 53 -7.35 -15.28 7.78
N ASP A 54 -7.82 -14.22 8.44
CA ASP A 54 -8.88 -13.36 7.92
C ASP A 54 -8.45 -12.63 6.63
N THR A 55 -7.16 -12.29 6.50
CA THR A 55 -6.62 -11.71 5.26
C THR A 55 -6.63 -12.71 4.11
N CYS A 56 -6.22 -13.97 4.36
CA CYS A 56 -6.19 -14.99 3.31
C CYS A 56 -7.62 -15.42 2.89
N GLU A 57 -8.57 -15.51 3.82
CA GLU A 57 -9.99 -15.70 3.50
C GLU A 57 -10.53 -14.55 2.64
N ALA A 58 -10.27 -13.30 3.03
CA ALA A 58 -10.68 -12.13 2.25
C ALA A 58 -10.04 -12.12 0.85
N LEU A 59 -8.75 -12.44 0.73
CA LEU A 59 -8.07 -12.51 -0.57
C LEU A 59 -8.71 -13.53 -1.51
N GLU A 60 -9.01 -14.74 -1.03
CA GLU A 60 -9.64 -15.78 -1.86
C GLU A 60 -11.02 -15.35 -2.32
N GLU A 61 -11.90 -14.98 -1.38
CA GLU A 61 -13.28 -14.68 -1.69
C GLU A 61 -13.41 -13.44 -2.58
N LEU A 62 -12.66 -12.37 -2.29
CA LEU A 62 -12.70 -11.15 -3.10
C LEU A 62 -12.10 -11.36 -4.49
N ALA A 63 -11.06 -12.19 -4.63
CA ALA A 63 -10.52 -12.54 -5.95
C ALA A 63 -11.57 -13.27 -6.79
N LEU A 64 -12.14 -14.36 -6.26
CA LEU A 64 -13.11 -15.19 -6.96
C LEU A 64 -14.35 -14.37 -7.39
N ARG A 65 -14.87 -13.53 -6.49
CA ARG A 65 -16.02 -12.64 -6.78
C ARG A 65 -15.75 -11.65 -7.91
N ASN A 66 -14.50 -11.23 -8.09
CA ASN A 66 -14.11 -10.25 -9.11
C ASN A 66 -13.55 -10.89 -10.39
N GLY A 67 -13.64 -12.21 -10.52
CA GLY A 67 -13.14 -12.95 -11.68
C GLY A 67 -11.61 -12.95 -11.76
N LEU A 68 -10.94 -12.95 -10.60
CA LEU A 68 -9.50 -13.01 -10.48
C LEU A 68 -9.07 -14.38 -9.93
N ASP A 69 -7.90 -14.84 -10.35
CA ASP A 69 -7.20 -15.93 -9.70
C ASP A 69 -6.73 -15.50 -8.29
N PRO A 70 -7.04 -16.26 -7.22
CA PRO A 70 -6.62 -15.93 -5.86
C PRO A 70 -5.10 -15.80 -5.69
N GLY A 71 -4.33 -16.66 -6.36
CA GLY A 71 -2.87 -16.61 -6.35
C GLY A 71 -2.33 -15.35 -7.01
N PHE A 72 -2.94 -14.90 -8.11
CA PHE A 72 -2.60 -13.61 -8.73
C PHE A 72 -2.83 -12.45 -7.76
N PHE A 73 -4.02 -12.40 -7.16
CA PHE A 73 -4.36 -11.31 -6.26
C PHE A 73 -3.47 -11.30 -5.00
N ALA A 74 -3.22 -12.46 -4.41
CA ALA A 74 -2.32 -12.59 -3.26
C ALA A 74 -0.87 -12.20 -3.60
N ARG A 75 -0.31 -12.61 -4.75
CA ARG A 75 1.03 -12.18 -5.21
C ARG A 75 1.09 -10.67 -5.41
N LEU A 76 0.02 -10.07 -5.95
CA LEU A 76 -0.07 -8.63 -6.16
C LEU A 76 -0.07 -7.86 -4.84
N ILE A 77 -0.98 -8.19 -3.91
CA ILE A 77 -1.03 -7.55 -2.58
C ILE A 77 0.26 -7.81 -1.79
N TRP A 78 0.87 -8.99 -1.96
CA TRP A 78 2.19 -9.27 -1.39
C TRP A 78 3.26 -8.34 -1.94
N GLN A 79 3.28 -8.11 -3.26
CA GLN A 79 4.22 -7.20 -3.90
C GLN A 79 4.01 -5.75 -3.47
N GLU A 80 2.77 -5.34 -3.21
CA GLU A 80 2.45 -3.99 -2.75
C GLU A 80 2.98 -3.70 -1.33
N SER A 81 2.72 -4.61 -0.38
CA SER A 81 2.98 -4.29 1.04
C SER A 81 3.50 -5.45 1.88
N ARG A 82 3.60 -6.66 1.33
CA ARG A 82 3.82 -7.91 2.08
C ARG A 82 2.75 -8.12 3.14
N PHE A 83 1.50 -7.81 2.77
CA PHE A 83 0.32 -7.82 3.64
C PHE A 83 0.42 -6.88 4.85
N ASN A 84 1.17 -5.79 4.73
CA ASN A 84 1.30 -4.80 5.79
C ASN A 84 0.17 -3.76 5.69
N PRO A 85 -0.83 -3.75 6.60
CA PRO A 85 -1.93 -2.78 6.57
C PRO A 85 -1.46 -1.35 6.83
N ASN A 86 -0.24 -1.21 7.35
CA ASN A 86 0.38 0.02 7.81
C ASN A 86 1.45 0.56 6.83
N ALA A 87 1.54 0.01 5.63
CA ALA A 87 2.55 0.39 4.64
C ALA A 87 2.33 1.82 4.11
N LEU A 88 3.43 2.55 3.93
CA LEU A 88 3.46 3.86 3.28
C LEU A 88 4.69 3.97 2.39
N SER A 89 4.48 4.14 1.08
CA SER A 89 5.59 4.29 0.13
C SER A 89 6.12 5.73 0.06
N PRO A 90 7.32 5.94 -0.49
CA PRO A 90 7.83 7.28 -0.82
C PRO A 90 6.94 8.07 -1.79
N ALA A 91 6.14 7.37 -2.60
CA ALA A 91 5.17 7.96 -3.52
C ALA A 91 3.80 8.25 -2.86
N ASN A 92 3.71 8.08 -1.54
CA ASN A 92 2.49 8.23 -0.75
C ASN A 92 1.39 7.22 -1.12
N ALA A 93 1.78 6.00 -1.50
CA ALA A 93 0.88 4.87 -1.63
C ALA A 93 0.63 4.24 -0.24
N GLN A 94 -0.62 3.91 0.08
CA GLN A 94 -1.07 3.70 1.45
C GLN A 94 -1.71 2.32 1.66
N GLY A 95 -1.36 1.72 2.79
CA GLY A 95 -1.97 0.51 3.32
C GLY A 95 -1.66 -0.77 2.56
N ILE A 96 -2.44 -1.82 2.83
CA ILE A 96 -2.16 -3.19 2.37
C ILE A 96 -2.13 -3.31 0.84
N ALA A 97 -2.95 -2.52 0.16
CA ALA A 97 -3.10 -2.52 -1.30
C ALA A 97 -2.44 -1.32 -1.99
N GLN A 98 -1.70 -0.49 -1.24
CA GLN A 98 -0.92 0.66 -1.73
C GLN A 98 -1.71 1.61 -2.65
N PHE A 99 -2.91 2.00 -2.23
CA PHE A 99 -3.64 3.05 -2.93
C PHE A 99 -2.95 4.41 -2.75
N ILE A 100 -2.72 5.13 -3.85
CA ILE A 100 -2.36 6.55 -3.80
C ILE A 100 -3.64 7.35 -3.51
N PRO A 101 -3.61 8.44 -2.70
CA PRO A 101 -4.82 9.18 -2.30
C PRO A 101 -5.72 9.65 -3.44
N SER A 102 -5.13 10.04 -4.58
CA SER A 102 -5.92 10.43 -5.76
C SER A 102 -6.75 9.27 -6.29
N THR A 103 -6.17 8.07 -6.31
CA THR A 103 -6.84 6.85 -6.75
C THR A 103 -7.87 6.40 -5.71
N ALA A 104 -7.52 6.40 -4.42
CA ALA A 104 -8.47 6.10 -3.35
C ALA A 104 -9.73 6.97 -3.45
N LYS A 105 -9.53 8.30 -3.59
CA LYS A 105 -10.64 9.25 -3.78
C LYS A 105 -11.46 8.97 -5.05
N LEU A 106 -10.81 8.70 -6.17
CA LEU A 106 -11.50 8.38 -7.43
C LEU A 106 -12.35 7.10 -7.31
N ARG A 107 -11.85 6.11 -6.57
CA ARG A 107 -12.51 4.82 -6.37
C ARG A 107 -13.54 4.83 -5.23
N GLY A 108 -13.59 5.88 -4.40
CA GLY A 108 -14.46 5.95 -3.23
C GLY A 108 -13.95 5.22 -1.99
N LEU A 109 -12.70 4.73 -2.01
CA LEU A 109 -12.04 4.13 -0.86
C LEU A 109 -11.79 5.19 0.21
N LYS A 110 -12.40 5.04 1.38
CA LYS A 110 -12.35 6.05 2.46
C LYS A 110 -11.10 5.91 3.31
N ASP A 111 -10.78 4.68 3.72
CA ASP A 111 -9.61 4.39 4.53
C ASP A 111 -8.70 3.34 3.88
N PRO A 112 -7.62 3.75 3.19
CA PRO A 112 -6.64 2.82 2.64
C PRO A 112 -5.90 1.98 3.70
N TYR A 113 -5.89 2.41 4.98
CA TYR A 113 -5.25 1.68 6.07
C TYR A 113 -6.17 0.65 6.73
N ASN A 114 -7.47 0.67 6.44
CA ASN A 114 -8.37 -0.43 6.75
C ASN A 114 -8.11 -1.57 5.76
N PRO A 115 -7.46 -2.68 6.18
CA PRO A 115 -7.07 -3.73 5.25
C PRO A 115 -8.27 -4.43 4.60
N ALA A 116 -9.39 -4.58 5.31
CA ALA A 116 -10.56 -5.23 4.74
C ALA A 116 -11.21 -4.37 3.65
N GLU A 117 -11.34 -3.05 3.90
CA GLU A 117 -11.82 -2.09 2.90
C GLU A 117 -10.84 -2.00 1.72
N ALA A 118 -9.55 -1.84 1.97
CA ALA A 118 -8.55 -1.71 0.90
C ALA A 118 -8.47 -2.96 0.00
N LEU A 119 -8.60 -4.18 0.55
CA LEU A 119 -8.67 -5.41 -0.24
C LEU A 119 -9.94 -5.47 -1.10
N GLU A 120 -11.09 -5.10 -0.54
CA GLU A 120 -12.37 -5.06 -1.26
C GLU A 120 -12.27 -4.15 -2.50
N TYR A 121 -11.76 -2.93 -2.33
CA TYR A 121 -11.61 -1.97 -3.43
C TYR A 121 -10.49 -2.37 -4.42
N SER A 122 -9.41 -3.01 -3.94
CA SER A 122 -8.32 -3.49 -4.81
C SER A 122 -8.79 -4.62 -5.72
N ALA A 123 -9.48 -5.62 -5.17
CA ALA A 123 -10.02 -6.73 -5.96
C ALA A 123 -11.02 -6.23 -7.01
N GLN A 124 -11.89 -5.31 -6.61
CA GLN A 124 -12.87 -4.72 -7.52
C GLN A 124 -12.21 -3.94 -8.67
N TYR A 125 -11.20 -3.12 -8.36
CA TYR A 125 -10.47 -2.36 -9.37
C TYR A 125 -9.67 -3.29 -10.30
N LEU A 126 -9.00 -4.32 -9.77
CA LEU A 126 -8.30 -5.31 -10.58
C LEU A 126 -9.22 -6.13 -11.47
N GLY A 127 -10.43 -6.44 -11.01
CA GLY A 127 -11.47 -7.08 -11.82
C GLY A 127 -11.88 -6.19 -13.02
N GLU A 128 -12.06 -4.88 -12.79
CA GLU A 128 -12.32 -3.93 -13.87
C GLU A 128 -11.17 -3.85 -14.87
N LEU A 129 -9.94 -3.75 -14.38
CA LEU A 129 -8.74 -3.70 -15.22
C LEU A 129 -8.58 -4.99 -16.03
N THR A 130 -8.82 -6.15 -15.41
CA THR A 130 -8.78 -7.44 -16.10
C THR A 130 -9.81 -7.50 -17.22
N ARG A 131 -11.04 -7.05 -16.98
CA ARG A 131 -12.07 -6.98 -18.04
C ARG A 131 -11.71 -5.98 -19.14
N ARG A 132 -11.15 -4.83 -18.78
CA ARG A 132 -10.77 -3.78 -19.74
C ARG A 132 -9.63 -4.21 -20.65
N TYR A 133 -8.61 -4.85 -20.09
CA TYR A 133 -7.39 -5.22 -20.82
C TYR A 133 -7.37 -6.68 -21.28
N GLY A 134 -8.35 -7.48 -20.89
CA GLY A 134 -8.56 -8.86 -21.32
C GLY A 134 -7.80 -9.91 -20.52
N ASN A 135 -6.78 -9.54 -19.74
CA ASN A 135 -6.04 -10.48 -18.89
C ASN A 135 -5.42 -9.82 -17.65
N GLN A 136 -5.09 -10.66 -16.66
CA GLN A 136 -4.55 -10.24 -15.37
C GLN A 136 -3.14 -9.64 -15.47
N GLY A 137 -2.33 -10.04 -16.45
CA GLY A 137 -0.99 -9.48 -16.64
C GLY A 137 -1.03 -8.01 -17.07
N LEU A 138 -1.92 -7.66 -17.99
CA LEU A 138 -2.15 -6.26 -18.37
C LEU A 138 -2.89 -5.49 -17.27
N ALA A 139 -3.74 -6.14 -16.47
CA ALA A 139 -4.30 -5.53 -15.27
C ALA A 139 -3.20 -5.14 -14.27
N ALA A 140 -2.18 -5.98 -14.07
CA ALA A 140 -1.02 -5.65 -13.24
C ALA A 140 -0.20 -4.46 -13.79
N VAL A 141 -0.07 -4.35 -15.12
CA VAL A 141 0.53 -3.16 -15.77
C VAL A 141 -0.26 -1.91 -15.40
N ALA A 142 -1.58 -1.94 -15.53
CA ALA A 142 -2.44 -0.79 -15.28
C ALA A 142 -2.52 -0.43 -13.79
N TYR A 143 -2.51 -1.41 -12.89
CA TYR A 143 -2.55 -1.18 -11.44
C TYR A 143 -1.29 -0.46 -10.95
N ASN A 144 -0.10 -0.94 -11.34
CA ASN A 144 1.18 -0.34 -10.92
C ASN A 144 1.57 0.88 -11.77
N GLY A 145 1.49 0.76 -13.10
CA GLY A 145 1.96 1.77 -14.03
C GLY A 145 0.93 2.86 -14.35
N GLY A 146 -0.34 2.63 -13.99
CA GLY A 146 -1.48 3.45 -14.40
C GLY A 146 -2.05 3.05 -15.77
N GLU A 147 -3.35 3.26 -15.95
CA GLU A 147 -4.08 2.92 -17.18
C GLU A 147 -3.48 3.56 -18.44
N ALA A 148 -3.00 4.81 -18.37
CA ALA A 148 -2.36 5.48 -19.50
C ALA A 148 -1.09 4.75 -20.00
N ARG A 149 -0.33 4.11 -19.09
CA ARG A 149 0.83 3.28 -19.46
C ARG A 149 0.39 1.97 -20.08
N ALA A 150 -0.66 1.35 -19.56
CA ALA A 150 -1.24 0.15 -20.16
C ALA A 150 -1.80 0.43 -21.56
N ASP A 151 -2.53 1.54 -21.76
CA ASP A 151 -3.05 1.97 -23.07
C ASP A 151 -1.89 2.25 -24.06
N GLY A 152 -0.80 2.85 -23.59
CA GLY A 152 0.42 3.06 -24.39
C GLY A 152 1.09 1.76 -24.81
N LEU A 153 1.17 0.78 -23.91
CA LEU A 153 1.68 -0.55 -24.20
C LEU A 153 0.79 -1.26 -25.24
N MET A 154 -0.52 -1.23 -25.06
CA MET A 154 -1.51 -1.86 -25.96
C MET A 154 -1.47 -1.28 -27.36
N SER A 155 -1.38 0.05 -27.48
CA SER A 155 -1.28 0.74 -28.77
C SER A 155 0.11 0.67 -29.41
N ARG A 156 1.10 0.05 -28.76
CA ARG A 156 2.51 0.00 -29.18
C ARG A 156 3.13 1.40 -29.37
N ARG A 157 2.64 2.38 -28.62
CA ARG A 157 3.09 3.80 -28.69
C ARG A 157 3.85 4.26 -27.45
N GLY A 158 3.89 3.45 -26.39
CA GLY A 158 4.54 3.78 -25.13
C GLY A 158 5.32 2.61 -24.55
N GLY A 159 6.39 2.93 -23.82
CA GLY A 159 7.15 1.97 -23.01
C GLY A 159 6.72 1.97 -21.55
N LEU A 160 7.08 0.90 -20.85
CA LEU A 160 6.87 0.79 -19.40
C LEU A 160 8.09 1.28 -18.63
N ALA A 161 7.86 1.81 -17.41
CA ALA A 161 8.94 2.06 -16.49
C ALA A 161 9.55 0.74 -16.00
N ARG A 162 10.85 0.73 -15.66
CA ARG A 162 11.54 -0.46 -15.15
C ARG A 162 10.82 -1.10 -13.96
N GLU A 163 10.28 -0.27 -13.07
CA GLU A 163 9.47 -0.72 -11.93
C GLU A 163 8.28 -1.57 -12.38
N THR A 164 7.47 -1.07 -13.33
CA THR A 164 6.30 -1.79 -13.85
C THR A 164 6.68 -3.06 -14.60
N ILE A 165 7.78 -3.04 -15.37
CA ILE A 165 8.30 -4.25 -16.04
C ILE A 165 8.61 -5.35 -15.01
N ASN A 166 9.34 -4.99 -13.95
CA ASN A 166 9.70 -5.93 -12.89
C ASN A 166 8.47 -6.38 -12.10
N TYR A 167 7.54 -5.46 -11.81
CA TYR A 167 6.32 -5.73 -11.08
C TYR A 167 5.48 -6.83 -11.74
N VAL A 168 5.25 -6.72 -13.05
CA VAL A 168 4.50 -7.71 -13.83
C VAL A 168 5.22 -9.05 -13.85
N ALA A 169 6.55 -9.05 -14.05
CA ALA A 169 7.34 -10.27 -14.05
C ALA A 169 7.34 -10.97 -12.67
N ILE A 170 7.36 -10.23 -11.57
CA ILE A 170 7.31 -10.81 -10.21
C ILE A 170 5.96 -11.48 -9.95
N ILE A 171 4.85 -10.85 -10.32
CA ILE A 171 3.51 -11.36 -10.03
C ILE A 171 3.14 -12.52 -10.95
N THR A 172 3.46 -12.36 -12.23
CA THR A 172 2.99 -13.27 -13.29
C THR A 172 4.04 -14.26 -13.77
N GLY A 173 5.33 -14.00 -13.57
CA GLY A 173 6.40 -14.80 -14.17
C GLY A 173 6.63 -14.53 -15.66
N LEU A 174 5.86 -13.65 -16.29
CA LEU A 174 5.96 -13.31 -17.72
C LEU A 174 6.18 -11.80 -17.92
N ALA A 175 6.71 -11.43 -19.09
CA ALA A 175 6.84 -10.03 -19.48
C ALA A 175 5.48 -9.41 -19.85
N ALA A 176 5.35 -8.10 -19.66
CA ALA A 176 4.12 -7.38 -20.03
C ALA A 176 3.81 -7.48 -21.53
N GLU A 177 4.84 -7.52 -22.38
CA GLU A 177 4.73 -7.72 -23.82
C GLU A 177 4.20 -9.11 -24.17
N THR A 178 4.55 -10.14 -23.40
CA THR A 178 3.97 -11.49 -23.58
C THR A 178 2.46 -11.46 -23.35
N TRP A 179 2.01 -10.79 -22.28
CA TRP A 179 0.59 -10.61 -22.00
C TRP A 179 -0.16 -9.77 -23.05
N ARG A 180 0.54 -8.94 -23.83
CA ARG A 180 -0.04 -8.17 -24.94
C ARG A 180 -0.08 -8.98 -26.24
N ASP A 181 1.05 -9.55 -26.63
CA ASP A 181 1.27 -10.07 -27.98
C ASP A 181 0.91 -11.55 -28.12
N THR A 182 1.19 -12.35 -27.09
CA THR A 182 0.98 -13.80 -27.07
C THR A 182 0.55 -14.27 -25.67
N PRO A 183 -0.60 -13.78 -25.15
CA PRO A 183 -1.05 -14.17 -23.83
C PRO A 183 -1.32 -15.67 -23.78
N PRO A 184 -0.91 -16.38 -22.71
CA PRO A 184 -1.22 -17.80 -22.58
C PRO A 184 -2.73 -18.00 -22.39
N GLU A 185 -3.28 -19.09 -22.94
CA GLU A 185 -4.70 -19.46 -22.74
C GLU A 185 -5.00 -19.74 -21.26
N THR A 186 -4.06 -20.38 -20.57
CA THR A 186 -4.11 -20.66 -19.13
C THR A 186 -2.78 -20.31 -18.49
N HIS A 187 -2.80 -19.79 -17.26
CA HIS A 187 -1.58 -19.42 -16.55
C HIS A 187 -1.62 -19.85 -15.08
N ASP A 188 -0.54 -20.44 -14.60
CA ASP A 188 -0.44 -20.93 -13.23
C ASP A 188 -0.02 -19.80 -12.26
N PHE A 189 -0.99 -19.35 -11.47
CA PHE A 189 -0.79 -18.33 -10.44
C PHE A 189 -0.63 -18.91 -9.03
N ARG A 190 -0.60 -20.24 -8.86
CA ARG A 190 -0.54 -20.88 -7.54
C ARG A 190 0.66 -20.39 -6.73
N LEU A 191 0.43 -20.12 -5.45
CA LEU A 191 1.45 -19.52 -4.60
C LEU A 191 2.62 -20.48 -4.32
N GLN A 192 2.34 -21.78 -4.15
CA GLN A 192 3.35 -22.79 -3.84
C GLN A 192 2.98 -24.17 -4.41
N GLY A 193 3.47 -24.48 -5.62
CA GLY A 193 3.24 -25.78 -6.26
C GLY A 193 1.76 -26.18 -6.27
N GLU A 194 1.49 -27.42 -5.86
CA GLU A 194 0.13 -27.99 -5.81
C GLU A 194 -0.65 -27.67 -4.52
N LYS A 195 -0.12 -26.84 -3.62
CA LYS A 195 -0.79 -26.57 -2.34
C LYS A 195 -2.12 -25.81 -2.53
N PRO A 196 -3.16 -26.13 -1.74
CA PRO A 196 -4.38 -25.32 -1.70
C PRO A 196 -4.07 -23.87 -1.35
N PHE A 197 -4.84 -22.94 -1.94
CA PHE A 197 -4.60 -21.50 -1.80
C PHE A 197 -4.47 -21.06 -0.34
N GLN A 198 -5.42 -21.41 0.52
CA GLN A 198 -5.41 -21.00 1.94
C GLN A 198 -4.12 -21.43 2.65
N GLN A 199 -3.69 -22.68 2.45
CA GLN A 199 -2.45 -23.16 3.05
C GLN A 199 -1.23 -22.37 2.57
N ALA A 200 -1.12 -22.17 1.25
CA ALA A 200 0.02 -21.47 0.68
C ALA A 200 0.02 -19.97 1.04
N CYS A 201 -1.15 -19.34 1.14
CA CYS A 201 -1.31 -17.96 1.59
C CYS A 201 -0.91 -17.79 3.05
N HIS A 202 -1.31 -18.72 3.93
CA HIS A 202 -0.92 -18.71 5.34
C HIS A 202 0.59 -18.82 5.51
N GLU A 203 1.24 -19.72 4.75
CA GLU A 203 2.69 -19.89 4.77
C GLU A 203 3.39 -18.61 4.27
N LEU A 204 2.95 -18.04 3.14
CA LEU A 204 3.44 -16.76 2.62
C LEU A 204 3.32 -15.63 3.67
N ALA A 205 2.16 -15.50 4.29
CA ALA A 205 1.87 -14.45 5.26
C ALA A 205 2.67 -14.58 6.56
N ARG A 206 3.00 -15.81 6.99
CA ARG A 206 3.78 -16.08 8.21
C ARG A 206 5.25 -15.67 8.07
N GLU A 207 5.79 -15.69 6.86
CA GLU A 207 7.17 -15.29 6.59
C GLU A 207 7.35 -13.77 6.48
N ARG A 208 6.26 -12.99 6.57
CA ARG A 208 6.31 -11.54 6.42
C ARG A 208 7.10 -10.87 7.55
N LYS A 209 7.89 -9.86 7.17
CA LYS A 209 8.49 -8.91 8.11
C LYS A 209 7.69 -7.61 8.06
N LEU A 210 6.98 -7.31 9.14
CA LEU A 210 6.20 -6.08 9.26
C LEU A 210 7.14 -4.88 9.39
N THR A 211 6.91 -3.86 8.57
CA THR A 211 7.59 -2.57 8.73
C THR A 211 6.79 -1.76 9.75
N LYS A 212 7.46 -1.15 10.74
CA LYS A 212 6.80 -0.27 11.73
C LYS A 212 6.03 0.82 10.97
N TYR A 213 4.79 1.08 11.37
CA TYR A 213 4.03 2.22 10.83
C TYR A 213 4.90 3.48 10.99
N PRO A 214 5.19 4.22 9.91
CA PRO A 214 5.87 5.50 10.05
C PRO A 214 4.94 6.41 10.85
N GLU A 215 5.45 7.03 11.91
CA GLU A 215 4.67 7.98 12.70
C GLU A 215 3.97 8.96 11.78
N ALA A 216 2.66 9.17 12.00
CA ALA A 216 1.87 10.09 11.20
C ALA A 216 2.62 11.42 11.17
N ARG A 217 2.99 11.87 9.97
CA ARG A 217 3.65 13.18 9.84
C ARG A 217 2.72 14.21 10.49
N PRO A 218 3.23 15.10 11.36
CA PRO A 218 2.40 16.12 11.97
C PRO A 218 1.59 16.85 10.89
N PRO A 219 0.28 17.10 11.12
CA PRO A 219 -0.54 17.82 10.17
C PRO A 219 0.13 19.16 9.87
N LEU A 220 0.30 19.44 8.58
CA LEU A 220 0.90 20.69 8.11
C LEU A 220 -0.12 21.82 8.26
N HIS A 221 0.34 22.96 8.75
CA HIS A 221 -0.45 24.18 8.66
C HIS A 221 -0.69 24.54 7.18
N PRO A 222 -1.79 25.21 6.82
CA PRO A 222 -2.12 25.54 5.43
C PRO A 222 -1.16 26.55 4.77
N TRP A 223 -0.45 27.35 5.57
CA TRP A 223 0.58 28.29 5.11
C TRP A 223 1.88 28.07 5.86
N GLY A 224 3.00 28.37 5.20
CA GLY A 224 4.32 28.23 5.79
C GLY A 224 5.27 29.34 5.37
N VAL A 225 6.08 29.81 6.33
CA VAL A 225 7.19 30.73 6.07
C VAL A 225 8.45 29.92 5.85
N GLN A 226 8.86 29.78 4.60
CA GLN A 226 10.06 29.03 4.22
C GLN A 226 11.31 29.85 4.52
N ILE A 227 12.18 29.28 5.34
CA ILE A 227 13.45 29.90 5.68
C ILE A 227 14.65 29.05 5.23
N ALA A 228 14.48 27.75 5.01
CA ALA A 228 15.55 26.86 4.57
C ALA A 228 15.01 25.72 3.70
N PHE A 229 15.91 25.01 3.02
CA PHE A 229 15.58 23.81 2.26
C PHE A 229 16.78 22.86 2.20
N GLY A 230 16.54 21.60 1.80
CA GLY A 230 17.60 20.62 1.65
C GLY A 230 17.19 19.43 0.78
N THR A 231 18.19 18.71 0.27
CA THR A 231 17.96 17.48 -0.52
C THR A 231 17.65 16.26 0.36
N THR A 232 17.64 16.42 1.68
CA THR A 232 17.15 15.47 2.70
C THR A 232 16.46 16.25 3.81
N GLN A 233 15.64 15.58 4.62
CA GLN A 233 15.05 16.16 5.82
C GLN A 233 16.13 16.70 6.77
N ASP A 234 17.18 15.92 7.04
CA ASP A 234 18.29 16.34 7.92
C ASP A 234 19.01 17.59 7.42
N ARG A 235 19.25 17.70 6.11
CA ARG A 235 19.88 18.87 5.51
C ARG A 235 18.98 20.10 5.62
N ALA A 236 17.69 19.94 5.37
CA ALA A 236 16.72 21.03 5.52
C ALA A 236 16.66 21.50 6.97
N LEU A 237 16.62 20.57 7.93
CA LEU A 237 16.56 20.85 9.36
C LEU A 237 17.85 21.49 9.88
N ALA A 238 19.02 21.01 9.46
CA ALA A 238 20.31 21.61 9.81
C ALA A 238 20.42 23.05 9.28
N GLN A 239 20.00 23.29 8.04
CA GLN A 239 19.97 24.64 7.48
C GLN A 239 18.96 25.54 8.19
N PHE A 240 17.79 25.02 8.55
CA PHE A 240 16.79 25.74 9.34
C PHE A 240 17.39 26.19 10.67
N ARG A 241 17.94 25.27 11.47
CA ARG A 241 18.52 25.57 12.79
C ARG A 241 19.62 26.63 12.71
N ARG A 242 20.48 26.54 11.69
CA ARG A 242 21.52 27.54 11.44
C ARG A 242 20.94 28.92 11.15
N ARG A 243 19.92 29.01 10.29
CA ARG A 243 19.27 30.29 9.95
C ARG A 243 18.45 30.83 11.12
N ALA A 244 17.67 29.99 11.81
CA ALA A 244 16.89 30.36 12.98
C ALA A 244 17.78 30.97 14.09
N LYS A 245 18.98 30.42 14.31
CA LYS A 245 19.97 30.99 15.24
C LYS A 245 20.48 32.37 14.81
N ALA A 246 20.69 32.59 13.51
CA ALA A 246 21.13 33.89 12.98
C ALA A 246 20.01 34.95 12.99
N CYS A 247 18.76 34.50 12.92
CA CYS A 247 17.55 35.32 12.93
C CYS A 247 16.97 35.54 14.33
N SER A 248 17.80 35.44 15.39
CA SER A 248 17.35 35.34 16.77
C SER A 248 16.46 36.51 17.17
N GLY A 249 15.20 36.19 17.45
CA GLY A 249 14.12 37.11 17.81
C GLY A 249 12.78 36.38 17.64
N PRO A 250 12.15 36.39 16.44
CA PRO A 250 10.79 35.89 16.26
C PRO A 250 10.63 34.37 16.22
N ILE A 251 11.72 33.60 16.02
CA ILE A 251 11.66 32.16 15.67
C ILE A 251 12.62 31.27 16.44
N GLY A 252 13.19 31.73 17.55
CA GLY A 252 14.24 31.03 18.30
C GLY A 252 13.82 29.66 18.88
N GLY A 253 12.52 29.42 19.06
CA GLY A 253 11.95 28.16 19.56
C GLY A 253 10.98 27.47 18.59
N GLU A 254 10.81 28.01 17.38
CA GLU A 254 9.90 27.45 16.38
C GLU A 254 10.48 26.15 15.78
N GLN A 255 9.63 25.13 15.63
CA GLN A 255 10.01 23.90 14.92
C GLN A 255 9.55 23.98 13.46
N PRO A 256 10.40 23.58 12.50
CA PRO A 256 9.99 23.58 11.11
C PRO A 256 9.07 22.41 10.79
N GLU A 257 8.05 22.70 10.02
CA GLU A 257 7.37 21.73 9.18
C GLU A 257 8.20 21.44 7.94
N LEU A 258 8.39 20.15 7.63
CA LEU A 258 9.14 19.71 6.47
C LEU A 258 8.19 19.34 5.33
N VAL A 259 8.17 20.18 4.30
CA VAL A 259 7.29 20.03 3.13
C VAL A 259 8.11 19.60 1.91
N TRP A 260 7.82 18.43 1.34
CA TRP A 260 8.50 17.99 0.12
C TRP A 260 7.94 18.70 -1.11
N GLN A 261 8.82 19.25 -1.95
CA GLN A 261 8.45 19.83 -3.24
C GLN A 261 9.27 19.22 -4.36
N LYS A 262 8.57 18.71 -5.39
CA LYS A 262 9.21 18.20 -6.61
C LYS A 262 9.93 19.34 -7.33
N SER A 263 11.15 19.07 -7.80
CA SER A 263 11.93 20.04 -8.56
C SER A 263 12.92 19.33 -9.47
N ARG A 264 12.94 19.72 -10.75
CA ARG A 264 13.90 19.21 -11.75
C ARG A 264 15.32 19.72 -11.50
N ALA A 265 15.47 20.82 -10.75
CA ALA A 265 16.78 21.36 -10.38
C ALA A 265 17.47 20.53 -9.28
N SER A 266 16.73 19.65 -8.59
CA SER A 266 17.30 18.80 -7.56
C SER A 266 17.89 17.52 -8.16
N PRO A 267 19.11 17.11 -7.77
CA PRO A 267 19.67 15.80 -8.13
C PRO A 267 18.91 14.63 -7.51
N ARG A 268 17.92 14.90 -6.63
CA ARG A 268 17.07 13.91 -5.97
C ARG A 268 15.59 14.07 -6.31
N GLY A 269 15.26 14.77 -7.40
CA GLY A 269 13.88 14.95 -7.87
C GLY A 269 13.03 15.93 -7.05
N GLY A 270 13.57 16.48 -5.95
CA GLY A 270 12.90 17.52 -5.17
C GLY A 270 13.72 18.00 -3.97
N TYR A 271 13.11 18.90 -3.19
CA TYR A 271 13.68 19.45 -1.96
C TYR A 271 12.69 19.33 -0.81
N TRP A 272 13.22 19.10 0.39
CA TRP A 272 12.52 19.31 1.63
C TRP A 272 12.62 20.79 1.99
N MET A 273 11.47 21.46 2.06
CA MET A 273 11.33 22.84 2.47
C MET A 273 11.07 22.89 3.98
N ALA A 274 11.90 23.62 4.71
CA ALA A 274 11.70 23.85 6.14
C ALA A 274 10.92 25.15 6.33
N ARG A 275 9.68 25.02 6.79
CA ARG A 275 8.70 26.10 6.90
C ARG A 275 8.21 26.24 8.33
N ILE A 276 7.98 27.48 8.76
CA ILE A 276 7.29 27.76 10.01
C ILE A 276 5.79 27.84 9.70
N GLY A 277 5.00 26.91 10.26
CA GLY A 277 3.58 26.75 9.96
C GLY A 277 2.72 27.88 10.52
N ARG A 278 1.69 28.30 9.76
CA ARG A 278 0.68 29.29 10.14
C ARG A 278 -0.69 28.95 9.53
N ASP A 279 -1.76 29.22 10.27
CA ASP A 279 -3.13 28.93 9.82
C ASP A 279 -3.63 29.83 8.70
N GLY A 280 -2.99 30.99 8.49
CA GLY A 280 -3.43 31.98 7.51
C GLY A 280 -2.28 32.64 6.75
N ARG A 281 -2.59 33.07 5.52
CA ARG A 281 -1.65 33.81 4.66
C ARG A 281 -1.15 35.07 5.36
N SER A 282 -2.04 35.82 6.01
CA SER A 282 -1.70 37.07 6.69
C SER A 282 -0.74 36.83 7.87
N ALA A 283 -1.00 35.79 8.67
CA ALA A 283 -0.11 35.40 9.76
C ALA A 283 1.29 35.00 9.26
N ALA A 284 1.37 34.26 8.15
CA ALA A 284 2.64 33.91 7.50
C ALA A 284 3.36 35.15 6.92
N ALA A 285 2.61 36.08 6.31
CA ALA A 285 3.15 37.33 5.78
C ALA A 285 3.74 38.22 6.86
N ASN A 286 3.04 38.38 7.99
CA ASN A 286 3.51 39.18 9.12
C ASN A 286 4.82 38.63 9.69
N LEU A 287 4.89 37.31 9.94
CA LEU A 287 6.12 36.66 10.41
C LEU A 287 7.28 36.88 9.43
N CYS A 288 7.04 36.76 8.12
CA CYS A 288 8.10 36.97 7.14
C CYS A 288 8.53 38.45 7.07
N ALA A 289 7.63 39.41 7.31
CA ALA A 289 7.98 40.82 7.41
C ALA A 289 8.89 41.09 8.63
N GLU A 290 8.56 40.54 9.79
CA GLU A 290 9.39 40.63 11.01
C GLU A 290 10.78 40.03 10.79
N LEU A 291 10.86 38.84 10.20
CA LEU A 291 12.14 38.20 9.87
C LEU A 291 13.00 39.07 8.96
N ARG A 292 12.41 39.73 7.96
CA ARG A 292 13.14 40.64 7.06
C ARG A 292 13.66 41.89 7.77
N GLN A 293 12.92 42.43 8.73
CA GLN A 293 13.40 43.54 9.57
C GLN A 293 14.62 43.14 10.39
N SER A 294 14.70 41.88 10.81
CA SER A 294 15.88 41.30 11.47
C SER A 294 16.98 40.84 10.49
N GLY A 295 16.89 41.20 9.20
CA GLY A 295 17.90 40.86 8.19
C GLY A 295 17.80 39.45 7.60
N CYS A 296 16.70 38.74 7.85
CA CYS A 296 16.53 37.36 7.42
C CYS A 296 15.77 37.18 6.11
N ILE A 297 16.17 36.16 5.36
CA ILE A 297 15.55 35.79 4.09
C ILE A 297 14.45 34.76 4.35
N CYS A 298 13.23 35.11 3.97
CA CYS A 298 12.07 34.25 4.02
C CYS A 298 11.18 34.43 2.78
N ALA A 299 10.33 33.43 2.54
CA ALA A 299 9.26 33.50 1.56
C ALA A 299 8.02 32.76 2.07
N VAL A 300 6.84 33.28 1.74
CA VAL A 300 5.55 32.72 2.16
C VAL A 300 5.02 31.81 1.08
N TYR A 301 4.61 30.60 1.46
CA TYR A 301 4.02 29.63 0.56
C TYR A 301 2.77 29.02 1.18
N ARG A 302 1.85 28.59 0.32
CA ARG A 302 0.83 27.62 0.71
C ARG A 302 1.50 26.25 0.89
N ASN A 303 1.14 25.55 1.95
CA ASN A 303 1.51 24.15 2.12
C ASN A 303 0.48 23.29 1.38
N SER A 304 0.98 22.34 0.60
CA SER A 304 0.22 21.45 -0.28
C SER A 304 0.95 20.13 -0.43
#